data_AF-A0A843GD80-F1
#
_entry.id   AF-A0A843GD80-F1
#
_cell.length_a   1.000
_cell.length_b   1.000
_cell.length_c   1.000
_cell.angle_alpha   90.00
_cell.angle_beta   90.00
_cell.angle_gamma   90.00
#
_symmetry.space_group_name_H-M   'P 1'
#
loop_
_entity.id
_entity.type
_entity.pdbx_description
1 polymer ?
#
loop_
_entity_poly.entity_id
_entity_poly.type
_entity_poly.pdbx_seq_one_letter_code
_entity_poly.pdbx_strand_id
1 'polypeptide(L)'
;EFKLLLKTSDGDEILKNSDTILVRFGPKRNGIVSSWLNGGYNEDLSAVFNHQLSQANIDKYCEGGILNFLNYLSDVFYNDLDLRSDKLSGLITSADMNHYSIVSEKYRDIEVIAITTAGARVNAVSAGDEASYYEINAEYSYDCDDNSDINKDPNKPGTINNIILINTKLDESSLLLAEMIAVEAKAVALRDLMVSSN
;
A
#
# COMPACT_ATOMS: atom_id res chain seq x y z
N GLU A 1 11.87 13.66 -7.35
CA GLU A 1 11.84 12.97 -8.66
C GLU A 1 11.82 11.47 -8.44
N PHE A 2 11.12 10.72 -9.31
CA PHE A 2 11.06 9.26 -9.25
C PHE A 2 12.27 8.62 -9.94
N LYS A 3 12.85 7.60 -9.30
CA LYS A 3 13.91 6.75 -9.84
C LYS A 3 13.35 5.37 -10.15
N LEU A 4 13.70 4.82 -11.31
CA LEU A 4 13.40 3.43 -11.67
C LEU A 4 14.22 2.46 -10.80
N LEU A 5 13.53 1.56 -10.11
CA LEU A 5 14.11 0.47 -9.34
C LEU A 5 14.19 -0.81 -10.15
N LEU A 6 13.09 -1.16 -10.83
CA LEU A 6 12.97 -2.39 -11.62
C LEU A 6 11.95 -2.17 -12.75
N LYS A 7 12.21 -2.79 -13.89
CA LYS A 7 11.23 -2.96 -14.98
C LYS A 7 10.97 -4.45 -15.18
N THR A 8 9.71 -4.87 -15.11
CA THR A 8 9.31 -6.28 -15.24
C THR A 8 9.33 -6.73 -16.71
N SER A 9 9.26 -8.03 -16.96
CA SER A 9 9.16 -8.57 -18.34
C SER A 9 7.92 -8.09 -19.09
N ASP A 10 6.84 -7.81 -18.35
CA ASP A 10 5.56 -7.38 -18.90
C ASP A 10 5.50 -5.86 -19.07
N GLY A 11 6.58 -5.16 -18.71
CA GLY A 11 6.73 -3.72 -18.88
C GLY A 11 6.23 -2.87 -17.72
N ASP A 12 5.91 -3.46 -16.56
CA ASP A 12 5.63 -2.66 -15.35
C ASP A 12 6.90 -2.01 -14.83
N GLU A 13 6.76 -0.79 -14.32
CA GLU A 13 7.87 0.01 -13.82
C GLU A 13 7.67 0.27 -12.33
N ILE A 14 8.59 -0.23 -11.52
CA ILE A 14 8.64 0.03 -10.08
C ILE A 14 9.54 1.24 -9.88
N LEU A 15 8.92 2.35 -9.49
CA LEU A 15 9.50 3.66 -9.34
C LEU A 15 9.53 4.04 -7.85
N LYS A 16 10.55 4.78 -7.42
CA LYS A 16 10.65 5.27 -6.04
C LYS A 16 11.16 6.70 -5.99
N ASN A 17 10.57 7.53 -5.13
CA ASN A 17 11.13 8.82 -4.74
C ASN A 17 11.47 8.80 -3.22
N SER A 18 11.48 9.95 -2.55
CA SER A 18 11.74 10.04 -1.11
C SER A 18 10.66 9.42 -0.23
N ASP A 19 9.40 9.45 -0.65
CA ASP A 19 8.22 9.18 0.20
C ASP A 19 7.20 8.22 -0.44
N THR A 20 7.47 7.74 -1.65
CA THR A 20 6.53 6.95 -2.44
C THR A 20 7.25 5.84 -3.20
N ILE A 21 6.69 4.65 -3.14
CA ILE A 21 6.91 3.59 -4.14
C ILE A 21 5.69 3.55 -5.04
N LEU A 22 5.90 3.67 -6.34
CA LEU A 22 4.86 3.67 -7.37
C LEU A 22 5.12 2.52 -8.33
N VAL A 23 4.12 1.69 -8.59
CA VAL A 23 4.15 0.71 -9.67
C VAL A 23 3.28 1.23 -10.80
N ARG A 24 3.91 1.58 -11.92
CA ARG A 24 3.23 1.90 -13.16
C ARG A 24 3.05 0.64 -13.98
N PHE A 25 1.84 0.35 -14.39
CA PHE A 25 1.56 -0.86 -15.17
C PHE A 25 1.78 -0.60 -16.65
N GLY A 26 2.53 -1.49 -17.30
CA GLY A 26 2.74 -1.46 -18.75
C GLY A 26 1.44 -1.81 -19.50
N PRO A 27 0.84 -2.98 -19.21
CA PRO A 27 -0.48 -3.35 -19.71
C PRO A 27 -1.58 -2.90 -18.75
N LYS A 28 -2.84 -2.94 -19.23
CA LYS A 28 -4.01 -2.86 -18.37
C LYS A 28 -4.04 -4.07 -17.43
N ARG A 29 -4.09 -3.83 -16.11
CA ARG A 29 -4.13 -4.90 -15.10
C ARG A 29 -5.46 -4.93 -14.37
N ASN A 30 -5.93 -6.13 -14.06
CA ASN A 30 -6.90 -6.31 -13.00
C ASN A 30 -6.17 -6.53 -11.67
N GLY A 31 -6.85 -6.25 -10.57
CA GLY A 31 -6.26 -6.38 -9.24
C GLY A 31 -7.25 -6.12 -8.12
N ILE A 32 -6.82 -6.44 -6.91
CA ILE A 32 -7.53 -6.14 -5.68
C ILE A 32 -6.61 -5.25 -4.85
N VAL A 33 -7.16 -4.15 -4.34
CA VAL A 33 -6.42 -3.22 -3.51
C VAL A 33 -7.23 -2.91 -2.25
N SER A 34 -6.64 -3.16 -1.09
CA SER A 34 -7.17 -2.78 0.22
C SER A 34 -6.93 -1.29 0.50
N SER A 35 -7.57 -0.44 -0.32
CA SER A 35 -7.45 1.02 -0.34
C SER A 35 -8.82 1.69 -0.34
N TRP A 36 -8.91 2.91 0.17
CA TRP A 36 -10.10 3.75 0.00
C TRP A 36 -10.14 4.46 -1.35
N LEU A 37 -8.98 4.72 -1.95
CA LEU A 37 -8.88 5.27 -3.30
C LEU A 37 -8.95 4.14 -4.33
N ASN A 38 -10.04 4.07 -5.08
CA ASN A 38 -10.28 3.07 -6.13
C ASN A 38 -9.87 1.65 -5.69
N GLY A 39 -10.26 1.27 -4.47
CA GLY A 39 -9.95 -0.04 -3.91
C GLY A 39 -10.98 -1.10 -4.27
N GLY A 40 -10.85 -2.27 -3.63
CA GLY A 40 -11.60 -3.47 -4.01
C GLY A 40 -11.12 -4.04 -5.34
N TYR A 41 -11.97 -4.83 -5.99
CA TYR A 41 -11.67 -5.36 -7.31
C TYR A 41 -11.75 -4.27 -8.39
N ASN A 42 -10.70 -4.18 -9.20
CA ASN A 42 -10.60 -3.23 -10.29
C ASN A 42 -10.13 -3.88 -11.58
N GLU A 43 -10.64 -3.34 -12.68
CA GLU A 43 -10.19 -3.62 -14.05
C GLU A 43 -9.52 -2.36 -14.62
N ASP A 44 -8.49 -2.59 -15.44
CA ASP A 44 -7.71 -1.58 -16.14
C ASP A 44 -6.96 -0.59 -15.22
N LEU A 45 -6.45 -1.05 -14.07
CA LEU A 45 -5.55 -0.24 -13.24
C LEU A 45 -4.36 0.21 -14.09
N SER A 46 -4.00 1.50 -13.94
CA SER A 46 -2.87 2.14 -14.62
C SER A 46 -1.63 2.20 -13.72
N ALA A 47 -1.83 2.32 -12.40
CA ALA A 47 -0.77 2.26 -11.42
C ALA A 47 -1.32 2.00 -10.02
N VAL A 48 -0.43 1.58 -9.11
CA VAL A 48 -0.66 1.61 -7.66
C VAL A 48 0.50 2.29 -6.96
N PHE A 49 0.24 2.99 -5.88
CA PHE A 49 1.29 3.58 -5.06
C PHE A 49 1.21 3.15 -3.60
N ASN A 50 2.34 3.19 -2.91
CA ASN A 50 2.45 3.13 -1.46
C ASN A 50 3.18 4.38 -0.99
N HIS A 51 2.51 5.23 -0.22
CA HIS A 51 3.02 6.53 0.22
C HIS A 51 3.31 6.54 1.72
N GLN A 52 4.40 7.17 2.11
CA GLN A 52 4.80 7.33 3.49
C GLN A 52 4.07 8.51 4.14
N LEU A 53 3.33 8.21 5.21
CA LEU A 53 2.81 9.24 6.11
C LEU A 53 3.97 9.76 6.97
N SER A 54 4.12 11.08 7.02
CA SER A 54 5.17 11.80 7.72
C SER A 54 4.57 12.99 8.47
N GLN A 55 5.33 13.58 9.40
CA GLN A 55 4.87 14.78 10.11
C GLN A 55 4.55 15.95 9.16
N ALA A 56 5.15 15.98 7.96
CA ALA A 56 4.94 17.06 7.00
C ALA A 56 3.59 16.96 6.26
N ASN A 57 2.97 15.77 6.21
CA ASN A 57 1.73 15.55 5.45
C ASN A 57 0.58 15.05 6.33
N ILE A 58 0.83 14.85 7.63
CA ILE A 58 -0.17 14.32 8.55
C ILE A 58 -1.31 15.29 8.83
N ASP A 59 -1.04 16.59 8.94
CA ASP A 59 -2.10 17.58 9.18
C ASP A 59 -3.15 17.52 8.06
N LYS A 60 -2.69 17.36 6.82
CA LYS A 60 -3.56 17.18 5.65
C LYS A 60 -4.36 15.87 5.70
N TYR A 61 -3.75 14.81 6.23
CA TYR A 61 -4.45 13.54 6.48
C TYR A 61 -5.51 13.69 7.58
N CYS A 62 -5.21 14.39 8.67
CA CYS A 62 -6.14 14.61 9.79
C CYS A 62 -7.31 15.54 9.40
N GLU A 63 -7.04 16.63 8.69
CA GLU A 63 -8.06 17.60 8.28
C GLU A 63 -9.10 17.01 7.31
N GLY A 64 -8.63 16.20 6.35
CA GLY A 64 -9.46 15.66 5.28
C GLY A 64 -9.87 14.20 5.46
N GLY A 65 -9.22 13.46 6.35
CA GLY A 65 -9.30 12.01 6.40
C GLY A 65 -8.55 11.32 5.25
N ILE A 66 -8.46 9.99 5.35
CA ILE A 66 -7.65 9.15 4.47
C ILE A 66 -8.01 9.27 2.99
N LEU A 67 -9.30 9.29 2.66
CA LEU A 67 -9.76 9.34 1.27
C LEU A 67 -9.41 10.67 0.61
N ASN A 68 -9.59 11.80 1.31
CA ASN A 68 -9.22 13.11 0.77
C ASN A 68 -7.70 13.24 0.61
N PHE A 69 -6.92 12.65 1.53
CA PHE A 69 -5.47 12.62 1.40
C PHE A 69 -5.02 11.79 0.20
N LEU A 70 -5.58 10.60 0.00
CA LEU A 70 -5.30 9.76 -1.16
C LEU A 70 -5.74 10.42 -2.48
N ASN A 71 -6.90 11.08 -2.51
CA ASN A 71 -7.36 11.85 -3.68
C ASN A 71 -6.37 12.97 -4.02
N TYR A 72 -5.89 13.72 -3.02
CA TYR A 72 -4.87 14.73 -3.24
C TYR A 72 -3.58 14.15 -3.84
N LEU A 73 -3.09 13.03 -3.31
CA LEU A 73 -1.91 12.35 -3.87
C LEU A 73 -2.17 11.86 -5.31
N SER A 74 -3.36 11.33 -5.57
CA SER A 74 -3.80 10.90 -6.91
C SER A 74 -3.75 12.06 -7.90
N ASP A 75 -4.25 13.23 -7.53
CA ASP A 75 -4.21 14.43 -8.37
C ASP A 75 -2.78 14.92 -8.63
N VAL A 76 -1.90 14.86 -7.62
CA VAL A 76 -0.48 15.19 -7.80
C VAL A 76 0.16 14.24 -8.80
N PHE A 77 -0.04 12.93 -8.64
CA PHE A 77 0.52 11.93 -9.55
C PHE A 77 -0.09 12.00 -10.96
N TYR A 78 -1.39 12.33 -11.08
CA TYR A 78 -2.01 12.59 -12.38
C TYR A 78 -1.27 13.70 -13.12
N ASN A 79 -1.06 14.84 -12.45
CA ASN A 79 -0.44 16.01 -13.06
C ASN A 79 1.04 15.81 -13.39
N ASP A 80 1.79 15.12 -12.51
CA ASP A 80 3.24 14.97 -12.64
C ASP A 80 3.64 13.81 -13.55
N LEU A 81 2.80 12.78 -13.66
CA LEU A 81 3.15 11.50 -14.26
C LEU A 81 2.20 11.02 -15.38
N ASP A 82 1.18 11.82 -15.71
CA ASP A 82 0.14 11.51 -16.72
C ASP A 82 -0.58 10.18 -16.44
N LEU A 83 -0.88 9.92 -15.16
CA LEU A 83 -1.60 8.73 -14.69
C LEU A 83 -3.08 9.04 -14.53
N ARG A 84 -3.98 8.18 -15.01
CA ARG A 84 -5.44 8.39 -14.84
C ARG A 84 -5.88 8.17 -13.40
N SER A 85 -6.49 9.18 -12.79
CA SER A 85 -6.85 9.17 -11.36
C SER A 85 -7.92 8.15 -11.00
N ASP A 86 -8.85 7.83 -11.90
CA ASP A 86 -9.88 6.79 -11.74
C ASP A 86 -9.33 5.35 -11.91
N LYS A 87 -8.08 5.23 -12.36
CA LYS A 87 -7.35 3.96 -12.54
C LYS A 87 -6.07 3.91 -11.71
N LEU A 88 -5.97 4.78 -10.71
CA LEU A 88 -4.90 4.84 -9.76
C LEU A 88 -5.42 4.44 -8.38
N SER A 89 -4.77 3.49 -7.73
CA SER A 89 -5.08 3.13 -6.34
C SER A 89 -3.86 3.36 -5.45
N GLY A 90 -4.05 3.52 -4.15
CA GLY A 90 -3.03 4.02 -3.26
C GLY A 90 -3.12 3.48 -1.85
N LEU A 91 -1.99 3.05 -1.32
CA LEU A 91 -1.82 2.66 0.07
C LEU A 91 -1.02 3.74 0.80
N ILE A 92 -1.21 3.82 2.11
CA ILE A 92 -0.38 4.62 3.01
C ILE A 92 0.29 3.76 4.06
N THR A 93 1.45 4.19 4.54
CA THR A 93 2.15 3.56 5.66
C THR A 93 3.00 4.56 6.43
N SER A 94 3.21 4.33 7.73
CA SER A 94 4.23 5.06 8.49
C SER A 94 5.65 4.54 8.27
N ALA A 95 5.83 3.46 7.50
CA ALA A 95 7.13 2.84 7.29
C ALA A 95 7.98 3.71 6.38
N ASP A 96 9.25 3.87 6.72
CA ASP A 96 10.18 4.61 5.87
C ASP A 96 10.35 3.90 4.53
N MET A 97 10.21 4.65 3.42
CA MET A 97 10.29 4.07 2.07
C MET A 97 11.64 3.47 1.73
N ASN A 98 12.68 3.66 2.52
CA ASN A 98 13.96 2.97 2.36
C ASN A 98 13.95 1.54 2.96
N HIS A 99 12.96 1.19 3.76
CA HIS A 99 12.74 -0.17 4.27
C HIS A 99 11.80 -0.97 3.36
N TYR A 100 12.19 -1.09 2.09
CA TYR A 100 11.48 -1.90 1.11
C TYR A 100 12.33 -3.10 0.67
N SER A 101 11.65 -4.15 0.22
CA SER A 101 12.24 -5.29 -0.46
C SER A 101 11.48 -5.58 -1.74
N ILE A 102 12.20 -6.01 -2.78
CA ILE A 102 11.62 -6.50 -4.04
C ILE A 102 12.19 -7.88 -4.27
N VAL A 103 11.32 -8.90 -4.28
CA VAL A 103 11.70 -10.29 -4.49
C VAL A 103 10.85 -10.84 -5.64
N SER A 104 11.48 -11.63 -6.52
CA SER A 104 10.80 -12.31 -7.63
C SER A 104 11.00 -13.81 -7.50
N GLU A 105 9.93 -14.57 -7.68
CA GLU A 105 9.94 -16.03 -7.75
C GLU A 105 9.19 -16.50 -9.00
N LYS A 106 9.61 -17.64 -9.56
CA LYS A 106 9.04 -18.21 -10.78
C LYS A 106 8.65 -19.67 -10.60
N TYR A 107 7.46 -20.00 -11.11
CA TYR A 107 7.03 -21.37 -11.29
C TYR A 107 6.43 -21.55 -12.68
N ARG A 108 7.14 -22.30 -13.54
CA ARG A 108 6.82 -22.42 -14.97
C ARG A 108 6.76 -21.04 -15.63
N ASP A 109 5.65 -20.71 -16.27
CA ASP A 109 5.45 -19.45 -16.99
C ASP A 109 4.92 -18.32 -16.08
N ILE A 110 4.67 -18.60 -14.79
CA ILE A 110 4.17 -17.61 -13.84
C ILE A 110 5.34 -17.03 -13.02
N GLU A 111 5.47 -15.71 -13.06
CA GLU A 111 6.35 -14.90 -12.23
C GLU A 111 5.51 -14.12 -11.23
N VAL A 112 5.94 -14.17 -9.96
CA VAL A 112 5.36 -13.40 -8.87
C VAL A 112 6.43 -12.49 -8.30
N ILE A 113 6.17 -11.18 -8.30
CA ILE A 113 7.06 -10.17 -7.71
C ILE A 113 6.36 -9.58 -6.50
N ALA A 114 6.97 -9.73 -5.33
CA ALA A 114 6.52 -9.10 -4.10
C ALA A 114 7.34 -7.84 -3.82
N ILE A 115 6.65 -6.73 -3.62
CA ILE A 115 7.22 -5.46 -3.16
C ILE A 115 6.64 -5.20 -1.78
N THR A 116 7.47 -5.33 -0.75
CA THR A 116 7.03 -5.16 0.63
C THR A 116 7.72 -3.94 1.23
N THR A 117 6.95 -3.05 1.84
CA THR A 117 7.47 -1.94 2.65
C THR A 117 7.12 -2.20 4.10
N ALA A 118 8.14 -2.31 4.96
CA ALA A 118 7.95 -2.78 6.33
C ALA A 118 8.76 -2.00 7.38
N GLY A 119 8.24 -1.95 8.60
CA GLY A 119 8.94 -1.47 9.79
C GLY A 119 8.46 -2.22 11.02
N ALA A 120 9.39 -2.71 11.86
CA ALA A 120 9.02 -3.60 12.97
C ALA A 120 8.62 -2.87 14.27
N ARG A 121 8.84 -1.55 14.36
CA ARG A 121 8.73 -0.83 15.65
C ARG A 121 7.32 -0.34 15.99
N VAL A 122 6.56 0.07 14.98
CA VAL A 122 5.19 0.61 15.14
C VAL A 122 4.25 0.16 14.01
N ASN A 123 4.77 -0.51 12.97
CA ASN A 123 3.98 -0.87 11.79
C ASN A 123 3.59 -2.36 11.71
N ALA A 124 4.00 -3.16 12.69
CA ALA A 124 3.78 -4.59 12.73
C ALA A 124 2.38 -4.96 13.23
N VAL A 125 1.37 -4.16 12.83
CA VAL A 125 -0.02 -4.36 13.23
C VAL A 125 -0.53 -5.69 12.71
N SER A 126 -1.13 -6.46 13.60
CA SER A 126 -1.61 -7.81 13.38
C SER A 126 -3.12 -7.90 13.62
N ALA A 127 -3.74 -8.93 13.05
CA ALA A 127 -5.15 -9.18 13.29
C ALA A 127 -5.39 -9.45 14.79
N GLY A 128 -6.30 -8.70 15.39
CA GLY A 128 -6.58 -8.76 16.83
C GLY A 128 -6.02 -7.60 17.64
N ASP A 129 -5.13 -6.79 17.07
CA ASP A 129 -4.70 -5.52 17.66
C ASP A 129 -5.88 -4.53 17.74
N GLU A 130 -5.77 -3.51 18.60
CA GLU A 130 -6.81 -2.52 18.81
C GLU A 130 -7.11 -1.74 17.51
N ALA A 131 -8.39 -1.54 17.21
CA ALA A 131 -8.79 -0.94 15.94
C ALA A 131 -8.48 0.56 15.93
N SER A 132 -7.67 1.01 14.96
CA SER A 132 -7.38 2.44 14.74
C SER A 132 -8.32 3.11 13.72
N TYR A 133 -9.25 2.35 13.14
CA TYR A 133 -10.12 2.74 12.03
C TYR A 133 -11.57 2.40 12.41
N TYR A 134 -12.50 3.34 12.22
CA TYR A 134 -13.93 3.11 12.42
C TYR A 134 -14.70 3.32 11.12
N GLU A 135 -15.53 2.36 10.75
CA GLU A 135 -16.37 2.42 9.57
C GLU A 135 -17.78 1.92 9.88
N ILE A 136 -18.81 2.70 9.53
CA ILE A 136 -20.21 2.31 9.63
C ILE A 136 -20.95 2.78 8.37
N ASN A 137 -21.70 1.88 7.72
CA ASN A 137 -22.46 2.19 6.50
C ASN A 137 -21.62 2.82 5.36
N ALA A 138 -20.37 2.36 5.18
CA ALA A 138 -19.38 2.93 4.25
C ALA A 138 -18.99 4.40 4.54
N GLU A 139 -19.33 4.91 5.74
CA GLU A 139 -18.81 6.17 6.26
C GLU A 139 -17.66 5.87 7.22
N TYR A 140 -16.52 6.50 6.93
CA TYR A 140 -15.27 6.26 7.61
C TYR A 140 -14.92 7.44 8.53
N SER A 141 -14.44 7.14 9.74
CA SER A 141 -13.80 8.11 10.62
C SER A 141 -12.49 7.56 11.18
N TYR A 142 -11.47 8.41 11.15
CA TYR A 142 -10.22 8.21 11.88
C TYR A 142 -10.22 9.12 13.10
N ASP A 143 -9.85 8.62 14.26
CA ASP A 143 -9.70 9.44 15.45
C ASP A 143 -8.27 10.00 15.47
N CYS A 144 -8.06 11.16 14.85
CA CYS A 144 -6.82 11.92 15.01
C CYS A 144 -6.92 12.71 16.32
N ASP A 145 -6.51 12.09 17.43
CA ASP A 145 -6.62 12.71 18.75
C ASP A 145 -5.77 13.99 18.82
N ASP A 146 -6.41 15.12 19.12
CA ASP A 146 -5.94 16.51 18.91
C ASP A 146 -4.72 16.92 19.77
N ASN A 147 -4.18 16.01 20.60
CA ASN A 147 -3.19 16.31 21.63
C ASN A 147 -2.10 15.24 21.89
N SER A 148 -1.95 14.22 21.03
CA SER A 148 -0.86 13.26 21.19
C SER A 148 0.31 13.61 20.25
N ASP A 149 1.49 13.84 20.84
CA ASP A 149 2.76 13.75 20.11
C ASP A 149 2.77 12.39 19.39
N ILE A 150 2.71 12.35 18.07
CA ILE A 150 2.54 11.09 17.32
C ILE A 150 3.72 10.12 17.47
N ASN A 151 4.83 10.55 18.06
CA ASN A 151 5.88 9.62 18.51
C ASN A 151 5.47 8.82 19.76
N LYS A 152 4.33 9.16 20.37
CA LYS A 152 3.74 8.57 21.58
C LYS A 152 2.30 8.10 21.37
N ASP A 153 1.70 8.30 20.20
CA ASP A 153 0.37 7.77 19.88
C ASP A 153 0.47 6.26 19.59
N PRO A 154 -0.13 5.38 20.42
CA PRO A 154 -0.19 3.96 20.14
C PRO A 154 -1.02 3.62 18.89
N ASN A 155 -1.89 4.54 18.43
CA ASN A 155 -2.76 4.36 17.26
C ASN A 155 -2.13 4.86 15.94
N LYS A 156 -0.81 5.02 15.91
CA LYS A 156 -0.09 5.51 14.73
C LYS A 156 -0.49 4.69 13.49
N PRO A 157 -1.03 5.33 12.45
CA PRO A 157 -1.48 4.62 11.27
C PRO A 157 -0.26 4.13 10.50
N GLY A 158 -0.01 2.84 10.50
CA GLY A 158 1.17 2.27 9.88
C GLY A 158 1.04 0.77 9.78
N THR A 159 0.79 0.27 8.58
CA THR A 159 0.83 -1.16 8.30
C THR A 159 2.01 -1.48 7.39
N ILE A 160 2.45 -2.73 7.42
CA ILE A 160 3.31 -3.29 6.38
C ILE A 160 2.43 -3.48 5.13
N ASN A 161 2.82 -2.83 4.04
CA ASN A 161 2.13 -2.94 2.76
C ASN A 161 2.89 -3.89 1.83
N ASN A 162 2.13 -4.74 1.15
CA ASN A 162 2.61 -5.65 0.11
C ASN A 162 1.95 -5.26 -1.21
N ILE A 163 2.73 -5.08 -2.27
CA ILE A 163 2.26 -5.01 -3.64
C ILE A 163 2.77 -6.27 -4.34
N ILE A 164 1.84 -7.09 -4.83
CA ILE A 164 2.17 -8.36 -5.50
C ILE A 164 1.81 -8.24 -6.96
N LEU A 165 2.81 -8.38 -7.82
CA LEU A 165 2.65 -8.41 -9.26
C LEU A 165 2.71 -9.85 -9.73
N ILE A 166 1.73 -10.23 -10.54
CA ILE A 166 1.67 -11.55 -11.17
C ILE A 166 1.62 -11.33 -12.67
N ASN A 167 2.51 -11.99 -13.41
CA ASN A 167 2.69 -11.78 -14.85
C ASN A 167 1.57 -12.39 -15.73
N THR A 168 0.39 -12.62 -15.15
CA THR A 168 -0.77 -13.18 -15.85
C THR A 168 -2.06 -12.60 -15.29
N LYS A 169 -3.10 -12.54 -16.13
CA LYS A 169 -4.44 -12.13 -15.71
C LYS A 169 -5.08 -13.27 -14.91
N LEU A 170 -5.25 -13.07 -13.62
CA LEU A 170 -5.95 -13.99 -12.73
C LEU A 170 -7.43 -13.65 -12.64
N ASP A 171 -8.26 -14.64 -12.32
CA ASP A 171 -9.65 -14.38 -11.94
C ASP A 171 -9.75 -13.76 -10.54
N GLU A 172 -10.91 -13.19 -10.22
CA GLU A 172 -11.18 -12.52 -8.95
C GLU A 172 -10.92 -13.42 -7.73
N SER A 173 -11.26 -14.71 -7.81
CA SER A 173 -11.07 -15.64 -6.69
C SER A 173 -9.59 -15.95 -6.47
N SER A 174 -8.83 -16.10 -7.55
CA SER A 174 -7.37 -16.28 -7.49
C SER A 174 -6.65 -15.04 -6.94
N LEU A 175 -7.12 -13.83 -7.27
CA LEU A 175 -6.58 -12.59 -6.70
C LEU A 175 -6.85 -12.48 -5.20
N LEU A 176 -8.08 -12.77 -4.75
CA LEU A 176 -8.43 -12.79 -3.32
C LEU A 176 -7.59 -13.82 -2.56
N LEU A 177 -7.40 -15.00 -3.14
CA LEU A 177 -6.55 -16.04 -2.55
C LEU A 177 -5.09 -15.56 -2.42
N ALA A 178 -4.57 -14.88 -3.43
CA ALA A 178 -3.22 -14.31 -3.39
C ALA A 178 -3.07 -13.24 -2.28
N GLU A 179 -4.06 -12.35 -2.12
CA GLU A 179 -4.07 -11.36 -1.04
C GLU A 179 -4.10 -12.03 0.34
N MET A 180 -4.95 -13.04 0.53
CA MET A 180 -5.03 -13.80 1.79
C MET A 180 -3.70 -14.48 2.13
N ILE A 181 -3.08 -15.17 1.16
CA ILE A 181 -1.77 -15.81 1.33
C ILE A 181 -0.70 -14.78 1.69
N ALA A 182 -0.72 -13.60 1.08
CA ALA A 182 0.22 -12.53 1.37
C ALA A 182 0.10 -12.02 2.81
N VAL A 183 -1.13 -11.91 3.31
CA VAL A 183 -1.41 -11.50 4.70
C VAL A 183 -0.97 -12.59 5.68
N GLU A 184 -1.24 -13.87 5.38
CA GLU A 184 -0.76 -14.99 6.19
C GLU A 184 0.77 -15.05 6.23
N ALA A 185 1.43 -14.88 5.07
CA ALA A 185 2.89 -14.84 4.97
C ALA A 185 3.49 -13.69 5.79
N LYS A 186 2.86 -12.50 5.76
CA LYS A 186 3.25 -11.37 6.62
C LYS A 186 3.16 -11.75 8.09
N ALA A 187 2.04 -12.34 8.52
CA ALA A 187 1.84 -12.73 9.92
C ALA A 187 2.87 -13.78 10.38
N VAL A 188 3.14 -14.79 9.56
CA VAL A 188 4.18 -15.80 9.82
C VAL A 188 5.55 -15.16 9.92
N ALA A 189 5.92 -14.26 9.00
CA ALA A 189 7.22 -13.59 9.02
C ALA A 189 7.41 -12.75 10.29
N LEU A 190 6.40 -11.99 10.72
CA LEU A 190 6.45 -11.20 11.96
C LEU A 190 6.57 -12.09 13.20
N ARG A 191 5.78 -13.17 13.25
CA ARG A 191 5.81 -14.14 14.35
C ARG A 191 7.18 -14.81 14.46
N ASP A 192 7.74 -15.26 13.35
CA ASP A 192 9.03 -15.95 13.32
C ASP A 192 10.19 -15.01 13.70
N LEU A 193 10.05 -13.72 13.41
CA LEU A 193 10.97 -12.67 13.85
C LEU A 193 10.75 -12.21 15.31
N MET A 194 9.77 -12.80 16.02
CA MET A 194 9.38 -12.42 17.38
C MET A 194 9.06 -10.91 17.52
N VAL A 195 8.51 -10.32 16.46
CA VAL A 195 8.07 -8.92 16.49
C VAL A 195 6.77 -8.86 17.27
N SER A 196 6.73 -8.04 18.33
CA SER A 196 5.49 -7.74 19.05
C SER A 196 4.55 -6.95 18.15
N SER A 197 3.28 -7.34 18.13
CA SER A 197 2.21 -6.49 17.63
C SER A 197 1.80 -5.46 18.70
N ASN A 198 0.99 -4.47 18.33
CA ASN A 198 0.63 -3.36 19.21
C ASN A 198 -0.49 -3.75 20.19
#